data_AF-A0A0J7KC83-F1
#
_entry.id   AF-A0A0J7KC83-F1
#
_cell.length_a   1.000
_cell.length_b   1.000
_cell.length_c   1.000
_cell.angle_alpha   90.00
_cell.angle_beta   90.00
_cell.angle_gamma   90.00
#
_symmetry.space_group_name_H-M   'P 1'
#
loop_
_entity.id
_entity.type
_entity.pdbx_description
1 polymer ?
#
loop_
_entity_poly.entity_id
_entity_poly.type
_entity_poly.pdbx_seq_one_letter_code
_entity_poly.pdbx_strand_id
1 'polypeptide(L)'
;MCRCNPFDRTYECRPGFGGRRCNECQTNSWGNPKVECYPCKCDAIGSASQQCDRETGLCVCYKEIGGEKCDQCDRGYHGEAPQCSPCGERFDNWDLILDGLRNKTNAVIREASRIQKVGTTGVYSQEFDDMEESLNEVRDLIGNTTIRSQDLDALDDLADELAKNISDSAKQLEEANNLLENLSQRISPGDVALKKLRNRTSSLHEVADLRENATRLQEENVQSVLNVIEQ
;
A
#
# COMPACT_ATOMS: atom_id res chain seq x y z
N MET A 1 -11.23 -45.00 2.39
CA MET A 1 -11.27 -44.70 3.83
C MET A 1 -12.02 -45.74 4.67
N CYS A 2 -12.97 -46.50 4.15
CA CYS A 2 -13.55 -47.63 4.89
C CYS A 2 -12.55 -48.79 5.03
N ARG A 3 -12.63 -49.55 6.12
CA ARG A 3 -12.00 -50.86 6.31
C ARG A 3 -13.09 -51.90 6.55
N CYS A 4 -12.87 -53.10 6.03
CA CYS A 4 -13.71 -54.25 6.32
C CYS A 4 -13.29 -54.84 7.67
N ASN A 5 -14.24 -54.98 8.60
CA ASN A 5 -14.05 -55.68 9.86
C ASN A 5 -14.11 -57.20 9.59
N PRO A 6 -13.01 -57.95 9.85
CA PRO A 6 -12.91 -59.35 9.45
C PRO A 6 -13.78 -60.29 10.30
N PHE A 7 -14.29 -59.84 11.45
CA PHE A 7 -15.02 -60.70 12.40
C PHE A 7 -16.54 -60.70 12.16
N ASP A 8 -17.11 -59.57 11.76
CA ASP A 8 -18.56 -59.40 11.53
C ASP A 8 -18.92 -59.01 10.09
N ARG A 9 -17.90 -58.82 9.22
CA ARG A 9 -18.04 -58.37 7.82
C ARG A 9 -18.70 -57.01 7.65
N THR A 10 -18.65 -56.16 8.68
CA THR A 10 -19.12 -54.78 8.58
C THR A 10 -18.06 -53.87 7.96
N TYR A 11 -18.48 -52.73 7.40
CA TYR A 11 -17.58 -51.71 6.88
C TYR A 11 -17.55 -50.52 7.84
N GLU A 12 -16.38 -50.26 8.42
CA GLU A 12 -16.17 -49.16 9.37
C GLU A 12 -15.22 -48.12 8.78
N CYS A 13 -15.34 -46.87 9.21
CA CYS A 13 -14.39 -45.84 8.82
C CYS A 13 -13.04 -46.05 9.50
N ARG A 14 -11.95 -45.68 8.82
CA ARG A 14 -10.64 -45.54 9.47
C ARG A 14 -10.73 -44.54 10.63
N PRO A 15 -9.94 -44.73 11.70
CA PRO A 15 -9.83 -43.74 12.78
C PRO A 15 -9.58 -42.34 12.20
N GLY A 16 -10.31 -41.33 12.68
CA GLY A 16 -10.24 -39.95 12.18
C GLY A 16 -11.28 -39.62 11.11
N PHE A 17 -11.86 -40.64 10.44
CA PHE A 17 -12.83 -40.46 9.35
C PHE A 17 -14.24 -40.88 9.77
N GLY A 18 -15.24 -40.20 9.23
CA GLY A 18 -16.65 -40.37 9.54
C GLY A 18 -17.57 -40.13 8.35
N GLY A 19 -18.88 -40.15 8.63
CA GLY A 19 -19.93 -40.10 7.60
C GLY A 19 -20.24 -41.48 7.02
N ARG A 20 -21.41 -41.62 6.36
CA ARG A 20 -21.88 -42.91 5.82
C ARG A 20 -20.93 -43.55 4.81
N ARG A 21 -20.13 -42.73 4.12
CA ARG A 21 -19.17 -43.14 3.11
C ARG A 21 -17.72 -42.91 3.53
N CYS A 22 -17.48 -42.58 4.80
CA CYS A 22 -16.14 -42.27 5.34
C CYS A 22 -15.43 -41.16 4.56
N ASN A 23 -16.19 -40.15 4.14
CA ASN A 23 -15.77 -39.03 3.30
C ASN A 23 -15.81 -37.69 4.05
N GLU A 24 -15.94 -37.74 5.37
CA GLU A 24 -15.91 -36.61 6.28
C GLU A 24 -14.91 -36.91 7.39
N CYS A 25 -14.43 -35.89 8.09
CA CYS A 25 -13.75 -36.13 9.36
C CYS A 25 -14.79 -36.51 10.42
N GLN A 26 -14.42 -37.46 11.27
CA GLN A 26 -15.28 -37.89 12.38
C GLN A 26 -15.55 -36.73 13.35
N THR A 27 -16.55 -36.89 14.22
CA THR A 27 -16.84 -35.92 15.29
C THR A 27 -15.59 -35.66 16.14
N ASN A 28 -15.36 -34.41 16.50
CA ASN A 28 -14.17 -33.89 17.18
C ASN A 28 -12.88 -34.08 16.38
N SER A 29 -12.97 -34.02 15.05
CA SER A 29 -11.82 -34.01 14.14
C SER A 29 -12.02 -32.98 13.01
N TRP A 30 -10.92 -32.55 12.40
CA TRP A 30 -10.85 -31.50 11.38
C TRP A 30 -9.80 -31.84 10.32
N GLY A 31 -9.76 -31.08 9.22
CA GLY A 31 -8.82 -31.26 8.13
C GLY A 31 -9.49 -31.71 6.83
N ASN A 32 -8.69 -32.21 5.90
CA ASN A 32 -9.18 -32.59 4.59
C ASN A 32 -9.54 -34.09 4.56
N PRO A 33 -10.83 -34.46 4.48
CA PRO A 33 -11.24 -35.87 4.53
C PRO A 33 -10.82 -36.70 3.32
N LYS A 34 -10.20 -36.10 2.28
CA LYS A 34 -9.56 -36.83 1.17
C LYS A 34 -8.09 -37.13 1.44
N VAL A 35 -7.45 -36.42 2.36
CA VAL A 35 -6.02 -36.51 2.66
C VAL A 35 -5.84 -37.08 4.06
N GLU A 36 -6.19 -36.30 5.08
CA GLU A 36 -5.96 -36.63 6.48
C GLU A 36 -6.88 -35.82 7.39
N CYS A 37 -7.33 -36.46 8.46
CA CYS A 37 -8.15 -35.85 9.51
C CYS A 37 -7.39 -35.90 10.83
N TYR A 38 -7.38 -34.78 11.53
CA TYR A 38 -6.69 -34.58 12.80
C TYR A 38 -7.70 -34.43 13.94
N PRO A 39 -7.41 -34.93 15.15
CA PRO A 39 -8.27 -34.69 16.30
C PRO A 39 -8.25 -33.21 16.70
N CYS A 40 -9.41 -32.68 17.10
CA CYS A 40 -9.55 -31.29 17.53
C CYS A 40 -8.75 -31.00 18.80
N LYS A 41 -8.87 -31.88 19.81
CA LYS A 41 -8.25 -31.74 21.15
C LYS A 41 -8.59 -30.41 21.85
N CYS A 42 -9.84 -29.96 21.76
CA CYS A 42 -10.28 -28.79 22.52
C CYS A 42 -10.31 -29.12 24.02
N ASP A 43 -9.91 -28.17 24.87
CA ASP A 43 -9.98 -28.34 26.30
C ASP A 43 -11.44 -28.44 26.77
N ALA A 44 -11.74 -29.45 27.59
CA ALA A 44 -13.11 -29.73 27.98
C ALA A 44 -13.74 -28.66 28.89
N ILE A 45 -12.90 -27.89 29.60
CA ILE A 45 -13.34 -26.87 30.54
C ILE A 45 -13.28 -25.50 29.87
N GLY A 46 -12.26 -25.26 29.06
CA GLY A 46 -11.99 -23.99 28.39
C GLY A 46 -12.76 -23.76 27.09
N SER A 47 -13.31 -24.82 26.46
CA SER A 47 -14.02 -24.71 25.18
C SER A 47 -15.53 -24.90 25.30
N ALA A 48 -16.28 -24.17 24.48
CA ALA A 48 -17.72 -24.30 24.35
C ALA A 48 -18.15 -25.59 23.62
N SER A 49 -17.22 -26.22 22.88
CA SER A 49 -17.47 -27.41 22.08
C SER A 49 -16.17 -28.20 21.89
N GLN A 50 -16.29 -29.52 21.97
CA GLN A 50 -15.20 -30.46 21.63
C GLN A 50 -14.93 -30.58 20.12
N GLN A 51 -15.91 -30.20 19.31
CA GLN A 51 -15.73 -30.03 17.88
C GLN A 51 -15.18 -28.64 17.61
N CYS A 52 -13.96 -28.60 17.09
CA CYS A 52 -13.30 -27.44 16.52
C CYS A 52 -13.82 -27.15 15.11
N ASP A 53 -13.44 -26.00 14.57
CA ASP A 53 -13.65 -25.67 13.17
C ASP A 53 -13.09 -26.75 12.24
N ARG A 54 -13.89 -27.17 11.25
CA ARG A 54 -13.55 -28.35 10.43
C ARG A 54 -12.43 -28.09 9.44
N GLU A 55 -12.13 -26.84 9.12
CA GLU A 55 -11.09 -26.48 8.15
C GLU A 55 -9.79 -26.06 8.84
N THR A 56 -9.90 -25.24 9.88
CA THR A 56 -8.76 -24.61 10.57
C THR A 56 -8.31 -25.36 11.82
N GLY A 57 -9.20 -26.14 12.44
CA GLY A 57 -8.90 -26.85 13.68
C GLY A 57 -8.94 -25.99 14.95
N LEU A 58 -9.39 -24.74 14.84
CA LEU A 58 -9.50 -23.80 15.96
C LEU A 58 -10.73 -24.12 16.82
N CYS A 59 -10.53 -24.14 18.13
CA CYS A 59 -11.59 -24.36 19.11
C CYS A 59 -12.31 -23.05 19.46
N VAL A 60 -13.58 -23.17 19.83
CA VAL A 60 -14.36 -22.02 20.32
C VAL A 60 -14.20 -21.95 21.83
N CYS A 61 -13.46 -20.95 22.31
CA CYS A 61 -13.13 -20.80 23.73
C CYS A 61 -14.20 -20.01 24.49
N TYR A 62 -14.33 -20.32 25.79
CA TYR A 62 -15.10 -19.48 26.69
C TYR A 62 -14.38 -18.16 26.95
N LYS A 63 -15.14 -17.18 27.45
CA LYS A 63 -14.58 -15.88 27.84
C LYS A 63 -13.37 -16.11 28.77
N GLU A 64 -12.33 -15.28 28.61
CA GLU A 64 -11.10 -15.29 29.44
C GLU A 64 -10.13 -16.44 29.11
N ILE A 65 -10.54 -17.39 28.28
CA ILE A 65 -9.75 -18.54 27.83
C ILE A 65 -9.42 -18.40 26.34
N GLY A 66 -8.19 -18.72 25.96
CA GLY A 66 -7.68 -18.59 24.60
C GLY A 66 -6.72 -19.71 24.21
N GLY A 67 -6.03 -19.49 23.08
CA GLY A 67 -5.22 -20.50 22.40
C GLY A 67 -6.03 -21.38 21.46
N GLU A 68 -5.37 -22.06 20.52
CA GLU A 68 -6.02 -22.87 19.48
C GLU A 68 -6.89 -24.00 20.05
N LYS A 69 -6.57 -24.43 21.27
CA LYS A 69 -7.20 -25.54 22.00
C LYS A 69 -7.94 -25.11 23.25
N CYS A 70 -8.03 -23.80 23.53
CA CYS A 70 -8.66 -23.26 24.73
C CYS A 70 -8.03 -23.76 26.04
N ASP A 71 -6.72 -23.99 26.02
CA ASP A 71 -5.92 -24.54 27.12
C ASP A 71 -5.01 -23.48 27.77
N GLN A 72 -5.21 -22.20 27.42
CA GLN A 72 -4.41 -21.07 27.89
C GLN A 72 -5.33 -19.91 28.26
N CYS A 73 -4.83 -18.97 29.06
CA CYS A 73 -5.57 -17.73 29.29
C CYS A 73 -5.60 -16.88 28.03
N ASP A 74 -6.75 -16.26 27.78
CA ASP A 74 -6.89 -15.35 26.64
C ASP A 74 -6.01 -14.11 26.81
N ARG A 75 -5.81 -13.40 25.73
CA ARG A 75 -5.11 -12.13 25.73
C ARG A 75 -5.74 -11.17 26.76
N GLY A 76 -4.90 -10.53 27.57
CA GLY A 76 -5.36 -9.64 28.64
C GLY A 76 -5.71 -10.38 29.93
N TYR A 77 -5.46 -11.69 29.99
CA TYR A 77 -5.59 -12.51 31.19
C TYR A 77 -4.27 -13.23 31.50
N HIS A 78 -4.06 -13.57 32.77
CA HIS A 78 -2.90 -14.30 33.27
C HIS A 78 -3.31 -15.42 34.23
N GLY A 79 -2.42 -16.37 34.46
CA GLY A 79 -2.67 -17.56 35.27
C GLY A 79 -2.61 -18.83 34.43
N GLU A 80 -3.30 -19.87 34.89
CA GLU A 80 -3.41 -21.17 34.21
C GLU A 80 -4.87 -21.45 33.91
N ALA A 81 -5.19 -21.75 32.65
CA ALA A 81 -6.55 -22.13 32.28
C ALA A 81 -6.98 -23.38 33.08
N PRO A 82 -8.23 -23.41 33.60
CA PRO A 82 -9.33 -22.46 33.37
C PRO A 82 -9.39 -21.28 34.35
N GLN A 83 -8.43 -21.16 35.27
CA GLN A 83 -8.40 -20.11 36.31
C GLN A 83 -7.59 -18.91 35.83
N CYS A 84 -8.22 -18.11 34.98
CA CYS A 84 -7.62 -16.91 34.40
C CYS A 84 -8.07 -15.67 35.17
N SER A 85 -7.14 -14.74 35.40
CA SER A 85 -7.40 -13.46 36.05
C SER A 85 -7.06 -12.32 35.09
N PRO A 86 -7.85 -11.24 35.02
CA PRO A 86 -7.52 -10.09 34.20
C PRO A 86 -6.12 -9.56 34.53
N CYS A 87 -5.36 -9.23 33.50
CA CYS A 87 -4.16 -8.42 33.66
C CYS A 87 -4.57 -7.02 34.18
N GLY A 88 -3.74 -6.40 35.01
CA GLY A 88 -4.05 -5.07 35.56
C GLY A 88 -4.04 -3.95 34.51
N GLU A 89 -4.34 -2.72 34.94
CA GLU A 89 -4.60 -1.52 34.12
C GLU A 89 -3.59 -1.19 33.01
N ARG A 90 -2.36 -1.75 33.03
CA ARG A 90 -1.40 -1.60 31.92
C ARG A 90 -1.80 -2.36 30.65
N PHE A 91 -2.62 -3.39 30.75
CA PHE A 91 -3.04 -4.20 29.59
C PHE A 91 -4.27 -3.61 28.87
N ASP A 92 -5.10 -2.81 29.54
CA ASP A 92 -6.25 -2.11 28.93
C ASP A 92 -5.82 -1.02 27.92
N ASN A 93 -4.55 -0.63 27.96
CA ASN A 93 -3.96 0.33 27.02
C ASN A 93 -3.73 -0.28 25.62
N TRP A 94 -3.84 -1.60 25.46
CA TRP A 94 -3.56 -2.27 24.19
C TRP A 94 -4.59 -1.97 23.10
N ASP A 95 -5.88 -1.93 23.43
CA ASP A 95 -6.93 -1.60 22.47
C ASP A 95 -6.88 -0.12 22.07
N LEU A 96 -6.50 0.76 23.00
CA LEU A 96 -6.25 2.17 22.74
C LEU A 96 -5.04 2.39 21.83
N ILE A 97 -3.95 1.64 22.05
CA ILE A 97 -2.77 1.66 21.18
C ILE A 97 -3.13 1.10 19.80
N LEU A 98 -3.87 -0.01 19.70
CA LEU A 98 -4.28 -0.59 18.41
C LEU A 98 -5.22 0.33 17.62
N ASP A 99 -6.20 0.94 18.28
CA ASP A 99 -7.08 1.92 17.64
C ASP A 99 -6.31 3.18 17.24
N GLY A 100 -5.34 3.59 18.07
CA GLY A 100 -4.40 4.68 17.77
C GLY A 100 -3.56 4.39 16.53
N LEU A 101 -2.93 3.23 16.48
CA LEU A 101 -2.14 2.75 15.35
C LEU A 101 -2.99 2.65 14.09
N ARG A 102 -4.18 2.02 14.16
CA ARG A 102 -5.11 1.95 13.02
C ARG A 102 -5.49 3.33 12.50
N ASN A 103 -5.73 4.29 13.38
CA ASN A 103 -6.04 5.67 12.99
C ASN A 103 -4.85 6.39 12.37
N LYS A 104 -3.64 6.22 12.93
CA LYS A 104 -2.39 6.74 12.36
C LYS A 104 -2.12 6.15 10.98
N THR A 105 -2.19 4.82 10.82
CA THR A 105 -2.02 4.12 9.52
C THR A 105 -3.01 4.65 8.47
N ASN A 106 -4.28 4.79 8.82
CA ASN A 106 -5.29 5.36 7.92
C ASN A 106 -5.02 6.84 7.57
N ALA A 107 -4.38 7.61 8.46
CA ALA A 107 -3.97 8.97 8.15
C ALA A 107 -2.80 8.99 7.16
N VAL A 108 -1.79 8.13 7.34
CA VAL A 108 -0.64 8.01 6.44
C VAL A 108 -1.07 7.57 5.05
N ILE A 109 -1.95 6.56 4.93
CA ILE A 109 -2.50 6.12 3.64
C ILE A 109 -3.19 7.27 2.92
N ARG A 110 -4.03 8.05 3.62
CA ARG A 110 -4.75 9.18 3.02
C ARG A 110 -3.80 10.28 2.52
N GLU A 111 -2.73 10.57 3.25
CA GLU A 111 -1.78 11.59 2.82
C GLU A 111 -0.94 11.09 1.62
N ALA A 112 -0.54 9.82 1.62
CA ALA A 112 0.12 9.20 0.47
C ALA A 112 -0.74 9.24 -0.80
N SER A 113 -2.03 8.88 -0.72
CA SER A 113 -2.96 8.99 -1.85
C SER A 113 -3.17 10.44 -2.31
N ARG A 114 -3.06 11.42 -1.41
CA ARG A 114 -3.16 12.85 -1.77
C ARG A 114 -1.91 13.28 -2.54
N ILE A 115 -0.72 12.87 -2.09
CA ILE A 115 0.56 13.13 -2.78
C ILE A 115 0.55 12.54 -4.20
N GLN A 116 0.03 11.32 -4.38
CA GLN A 116 -0.15 10.68 -5.69
C GLN A 116 -0.97 11.54 -6.67
N LYS A 117 -2.03 12.21 -6.18
CA LYS A 117 -2.89 13.09 -7.02
C LYS A 117 -2.23 14.40 -7.43
N VAL A 118 -1.33 14.95 -6.61
CA VAL A 118 -0.61 16.21 -6.90
C VAL A 118 0.72 15.97 -7.62
N GLY A 119 1.31 14.79 -7.50
CA GLY A 119 2.65 14.44 -8.00
C GLY A 119 2.68 13.65 -9.31
N THR A 120 1.72 13.84 -10.23
CA THR A 120 1.61 13.08 -11.50
C THR A 120 2.66 13.45 -12.55
N THR A 121 3.95 13.35 -12.20
CA THR A 121 5.02 13.14 -13.18
C THR A 121 5.44 11.69 -13.06
N GLY A 122 5.11 10.86 -14.07
CA GLY A 122 5.17 9.39 -14.06
C GLY A 122 6.56 8.74 -13.89
N VAL A 123 7.52 9.44 -13.28
CA VAL A 123 8.84 8.92 -12.89
C VAL A 123 8.79 8.29 -11.50
N TYR A 124 7.86 8.71 -10.62
CA TYR A 124 7.80 8.26 -9.22
C TYR A 124 6.53 7.45 -8.88
N SER A 125 5.67 7.16 -9.86
CA SER A 125 4.38 6.50 -9.59
C SER A 125 4.55 5.09 -9.03
N GLN A 126 5.58 4.37 -9.46
CA GLN A 126 5.82 2.99 -9.06
C GLN A 126 6.27 2.91 -7.59
N GLU A 127 7.14 3.80 -7.15
CA GLU A 127 7.58 3.87 -5.75
C GLU A 127 6.43 4.25 -4.80
N PHE A 128 5.49 5.07 -5.25
CA PHE A 128 4.28 5.37 -4.48
C PHE A 128 3.32 4.17 -4.40
N ASP A 129 3.17 3.42 -5.48
CA ASP A 129 2.35 2.20 -5.51
C ASP A 129 2.94 1.13 -4.58
N ASP A 130 4.28 0.94 -4.58
CA ASP A 130 4.99 0.01 -3.69
C ASP A 130 4.83 0.41 -2.20
N MET A 131 4.82 1.72 -1.91
CA MET A 131 4.54 2.24 -0.56
C MET A 131 3.10 1.98 -0.13
N GLU A 132 2.12 2.13 -1.03
CA GLU A 132 0.71 1.84 -0.74
C GLU A 132 0.48 0.34 -0.48
N GLU A 133 1.16 -0.53 -1.21
CA GLU A 133 1.13 -1.99 -0.98
C GLU A 133 1.69 -2.36 0.39
N SER A 134 2.86 -1.82 0.75
CA SER A 134 3.49 -2.06 2.06
C SER A 134 2.61 -1.58 3.23
N LEU A 135 1.91 -0.45 3.07
CA LEU A 135 0.99 0.06 4.10
C LEU A 135 -0.26 -0.83 4.27
N ASN A 136 -0.73 -1.45 3.19
CA ASN A 136 -1.85 -2.38 3.24
C ASN A 136 -1.46 -3.69 3.95
N GLU A 137 -0.25 -4.21 3.71
CA GLU A 137 0.26 -5.38 4.43
C GLU A 137 0.35 -5.15 5.94
N VAL A 138 0.88 -3.99 6.37
CA VAL A 138 0.95 -3.62 7.79
C VAL A 138 -0.45 -3.51 8.41
N ARG A 139 -1.41 -2.93 7.69
CA ARG A 139 -2.81 -2.84 8.14
C ARG A 139 -3.41 -4.23 8.35
N ASP A 140 -3.12 -5.17 7.47
CA ASP A 140 -3.67 -6.52 7.53
C ASP A 140 -3.01 -7.35 8.66
N LEU A 141 -1.72 -7.13 8.95
CA LEU A 141 -1.04 -7.71 10.13
C LEU A 141 -1.62 -7.22 11.45
N ILE A 142 -1.95 -5.93 11.56
CA ILE A 142 -2.62 -5.35 12.74
C ILE A 142 -4.01 -5.98 12.96
N GLY A 143 -4.68 -6.38 11.87
CA GLY A 143 -6.00 -7.01 11.92
C GLY A 143 -6.02 -8.47 12.39
N ASN A 144 -4.87 -9.18 12.37
CA ASN A 144 -4.82 -10.63 12.56
C ASN A 144 -3.87 -11.09 13.69
N THR A 145 -4.21 -10.75 14.93
CA THR A 145 -3.84 -11.42 16.22
C THR A 145 -2.37 -11.49 16.73
N THR A 146 -2.25 -11.49 18.07
CA THR A 146 -1.12 -11.94 18.94
C THR A 146 0.29 -11.41 18.69
N ILE A 147 0.48 -10.10 18.81
CA ILE A 147 1.81 -9.45 18.81
C ILE A 147 2.27 -9.18 20.27
N ARG A 148 3.55 -9.38 20.58
CA ARG A 148 4.13 -9.08 21.91
C ARG A 148 4.27 -7.56 22.09
N SER A 149 4.14 -7.05 23.30
CA SER A 149 4.17 -5.59 23.55
C SER A 149 5.47 -4.90 23.12
N GLN A 150 6.62 -5.57 23.25
CA GLN A 150 7.91 -5.02 22.80
C GLN A 150 8.03 -4.89 21.28
N ASP A 151 7.37 -5.78 20.54
CA ASP A 151 7.34 -5.71 19.07
C ASP A 151 6.37 -4.61 18.58
N LEU A 152 5.38 -4.25 19.39
CA LEU A 152 4.51 -3.10 19.13
C LEU A 152 5.19 -1.76 19.36
N ASP A 153 5.97 -1.61 20.43
CA ASP A 153 6.66 -0.34 20.72
C ASP A 153 7.63 0.01 19.58
N ALA A 154 8.38 -1.00 19.10
CA ALA A 154 9.26 -0.83 17.94
C ALA A 154 8.51 -0.49 16.65
N LEU A 155 7.27 -0.99 16.49
CA LEU A 155 6.43 -0.68 15.33
C LEU A 155 5.80 0.72 15.41
N ASP A 156 5.43 1.21 16.60
CA ASP A 156 4.95 2.58 16.82
C ASP A 156 6.08 3.60 16.60
N ASP A 157 7.29 3.33 17.10
CA ASP A 157 8.48 4.15 16.85
C ASP A 157 8.77 4.27 15.34
N LEU A 158 8.70 3.14 14.62
CA LEU A 158 8.92 3.11 13.18
C LEU A 158 7.80 3.80 12.39
N ALA A 159 6.56 3.71 12.85
CA ALA A 159 5.42 4.43 12.27
C ALA A 159 5.53 5.95 12.47
N ASP A 160 5.97 6.40 13.63
CA ASP A 160 6.20 7.82 13.93
C ASP A 160 7.38 8.37 13.11
N GLU A 161 8.46 7.59 12.95
CA GLU A 161 9.59 7.96 12.09
C GLU A 161 9.17 8.07 10.61
N LEU A 162 8.38 7.11 10.13
CA LEU A 162 7.86 7.14 8.76
C LEU A 162 6.92 8.33 8.54
N ALA A 163 6.03 8.62 9.48
CA ALA A 163 5.14 9.78 9.41
C ALA A 163 5.91 11.10 9.33
N LYS A 164 7.02 11.20 10.10
CA LYS A 164 7.91 12.36 10.04
C LYS A 164 8.60 12.47 8.68
N ASN A 165 9.15 11.37 8.16
CA ASN A 165 9.83 11.35 6.86
C ASN A 165 8.87 11.73 5.72
N ILE A 166 7.62 11.26 5.75
CA ILE A 166 6.58 11.63 4.77
C ILE A 166 6.25 13.13 4.86
N SER A 167 6.10 13.67 6.08
CA SER A 167 5.83 15.09 6.30
C SER A 167 6.97 15.99 5.79
N ASP A 168 8.21 15.60 6.05
CA ASP A 168 9.39 16.33 5.58
C ASP A 168 9.52 16.25 4.04
N SER A 169 9.23 15.08 3.45
CA SER A 169 9.19 14.92 1.99
C SER A 169 8.09 15.76 1.34
N ALA A 170 6.91 15.85 1.97
CA ALA A 170 5.81 16.69 1.49
C ALA A 170 6.18 18.18 1.47
N LYS A 171 6.88 18.67 2.50
CA LYS A 171 7.41 20.05 2.53
C LYS A 171 8.42 20.30 1.43
N GLN A 172 9.36 19.37 1.22
CA GLN A 172 10.34 19.47 0.13
C GLN A 172 9.66 19.54 -1.24
N LEU A 173 8.61 18.75 -1.45
CA LEU A 173 7.82 18.78 -2.69
C LEU A 173 7.11 20.12 -2.90
N GLU A 174 6.56 20.69 -1.82
CA GLU A 174 5.91 22.01 -1.85
C GLU A 174 6.92 23.12 -2.17
N GLU A 175 8.11 23.11 -1.56
CA GLU A 175 9.18 24.04 -1.84
C GLU A 175 9.66 23.95 -3.30
N ALA A 176 9.85 22.73 -3.81
CA ALA A 176 10.23 22.51 -5.20
C ALA A 176 9.15 23.01 -6.19
N ASN A 177 7.87 22.80 -5.87
CA ASN A 177 6.77 23.27 -6.70
C ASN A 177 6.68 24.81 -6.72
N ASN A 178 6.86 25.46 -5.57
CA ASN A 178 6.92 26.93 -5.48
C ASN A 178 8.10 27.51 -6.28
N LEU A 179 9.26 26.84 -6.26
CA LEU A 179 10.42 27.18 -7.08
C LEU A 179 10.13 27.05 -8.58
N LEU A 180 9.46 25.96 -8.99
CA LEU A 180 9.05 25.75 -10.38
C LEU A 180 8.04 26.80 -10.84
N GLU A 181 7.08 27.18 -10.00
CA GLU A 181 6.11 28.23 -10.32
C GLU A 181 6.79 29.59 -10.50
N ASN A 182 7.73 29.94 -9.61
CA ASN A 182 8.52 31.17 -9.72
C ASN A 182 9.38 31.18 -11.00
N LEU A 183 10.06 30.06 -11.30
CA LEU A 183 10.82 29.91 -12.54
C LEU A 183 9.93 30.05 -13.78
N SER A 184 8.76 29.44 -13.79
CA SER A 184 7.77 29.56 -14.87
C SER A 184 7.33 31.01 -15.08
N GLN A 185 7.02 31.73 -13.99
CA GLN A 185 6.68 33.16 -14.02
C GLN A 185 7.83 34.02 -14.57
N ARG A 186 9.10 33.63 -14.39
CA ARG A 186 10.27 34.35 -14.94
C ARG A 186 10.57 33.99 -16.39
N ILE A 187 10.33 32.75 -16.81
CA ILE A 187 10.56 32.27 -18.18
C ILE A 187 9.54 32.89 -19.15
N SER A 188 8.26 32.96 -18.76
CA SER A 188 7.17 33.44 -19.63
C SER A 188 7.42 34.85 -20.23
N PRO A 189 7.81 35.88 -19.45
CA PRO A 189 8.20 37.19 -20.00
C PRO A 189 9.43 37.12 -20.92
N GLY A 190 10.38 36.24 -20.62
CA GLY A 190 11.57 36.00 -21.42
C GLY A 190 11.24 35.46 -22.81
N ASP A 191 10.33 34.49 -22.90
CA ASP A 191 9.86 33.93 -24.16
C ASP A 191 9.13 34.98 -25.01
N VAL A 192 8.29 35.81 -24.38
CA VAL A 192 7.62 36.93 -25.06
C VAL A 192 8.63 37.94 -25.59
N ALA A 193 9.65 38.27 -24.80
CA ALA A 193 10.71 39.19 -25.21
C ALA A 193 11.55 38.61 -26.36
N LEU A 194 11.92 37.32 -26.30
CA LEU A 194 12.64 36.61 -27.35
C LEU A 194 11.82 36.57 -28.66
N LYS A 195 10.52 36.29 -28.57
CA LYS A 195 9.62 36.30 -29.74
C LYS A 195 9.54 37.70 -30.36
N LYS A 196 9.48 38.75 -29.54
CA LYS A 196 9.48 40.15 -30.00
C LYS A 196 10.80 40.54 -30.67
N LEU A 197 11.93 40.13 -30.10
CA LEU A 197 13.26 40.32 -30.68
C LEU A 197 13.38 39.61 -32.03
N ARG A 198 12.99 38.33 -32.09
CA ARG A 198 12.98 37.55 -33.34
C ARG A 198 12.16 38.22 -34.44
N ASN A 199 10.97 38.73 -34.12
CA ASN A 199 10.13 39.45 -35.08
C ASN A 199 10.82 40.73 -35.59
N ARG A 200 11.45 41.51 -34.69
CA ARG A 200 12.21 42.72 -35.09
C ARG A 200 13.40 42.38 -35.97
N THR A 201 14.14 41.32 -35.66
CA THR A 201 15.25 40.84 -36.49
C THR A 201 14.76 40.44 -37.89
N SER A 202 13.60 39.78 -37.99
CA SER A 202 13.00 39.43 -39.28
C SER A 202 12.63 40.67 -40.10
N SER A 203 11.99 41.68 -39.49
CA SER A 203 11.65 42.93 -40.19
C SER A 203 12.89 43.73 -40.61
N LEU A 204 13.94 43.72 -39.80
CA LEU A 204 15.22 44.34 -40.16
C LEU A 204 15.88 43.64 -41.35
N HIS A 205 15.75 42.32 -41.46
CA HIS A 205 16.25 41.57 -42.61
C HIS A 205 15.51 41.96 -43.90
N GLU A 206 14.18 42.06 -43.86
CA GLU A 206 13.39 42.54 -45.01
C GLU A 206 13.79 43.94 -45.47
N VAL A 207 14.06 44.85 -44.52
CA VAL A 207 14.53 46.21 -44.84
C VAL A 207 15.93 46.19 -45.47
N ALA A 208 16.82 45.29 -45.03
CA ALA A 208 18.13 45.13 -45.62
C ALA A 208 18.03 44.61 -47.07
N ASP A 209 17.16 43.63 -47.32
CA ASP A 209 16.93 43.06 -48.66
C ASP A 209 16.31 44.10 -49.62
N LEU A 210 15.38 44.93 -49.14
CA LEU A 210 14.83 46.03 -49.91
C LEU A 210 15.88 47.07 -50.28
N ARG A 211 16.80 47.36 -49.36
CA ARG A 211 17.92 48.27 -49.61
C ARG A 211 18.86 47.69 -50.67
N GLU A 212 19.20 46.41 -50.58
CA GLU A 212 20.04 45.73 -51.58
C GLU A 212 19.38 45.74 -52.97
N ASN A 213 18.09 45.39 -53.05
CA ASN A 213 17.33 45.43 -54.30
C ASN A 213 17.24 46.85 -54.89
N ALA A 214 17.03 47.89 -54.07
CA ALA A 214 17.02 49.28 -54.52
C ALA A 214 18.39 49.72 -55.05
N THR A 215 19.47 49.27 -54.41
CA THR A 215 20.85 49.57 -54.85
C THR A 215 21.12 48.93 -56.22
N ARG A 216 20.71 47.67 -56.41
CA ARG A 216 20.81 46.96 -57.70
C ARG A 216 20.00 47.63 -58.81
N LEU A 217 18.77 48.04 -58.53
CA LEU A 217 17.93 48.76 -59.51
C LEU A 217 18.54 50.11 -59.91
N GLN A 218 19.18 50.81 -58.97
CA GLN A 218 19.89 52.06 -59.30
C GLN A 218 21.09 51.80 -60.20
N GLU A 219 21.88 50.76 -59.94
CA GLU A 219 23.01 50.36 -60.78
C GLU A 219 22.57 49.94 -62.19
N GLU A 220 21.51 49.13 -62.30
CA GLU A 220 20.93 48.72 -63.58
C GLU A 220 20.39 49.91 -64.38
N ASN A 221 19.73 50.86 -63.72
CA ASN A 221 19.21 52.06 -64.38
C ASN A 221 20.34 53.00 -64.83
N VAL A 222 21.42 53.14 -64.04
CA VAL A 222 22.61 53.91 -64.43
C VAL A 222 23.26 53.29 -65.65
N GLN A 223 23.39 51.96 -65.70
CA GLN A 223 23.96 51.25 -66.86
C GLN A 223 23.08 51.39 -68.10
N SER A 224 21.76 51.34 -67.93
CA SER A 224 20.79 51.55 -69.02
C SER A 224 20.84 52.98 -69.58
N VAL A 225 20.93 53.99 -68.72
CA VAL A 225 21.09 55.40 -69.12
C VAL A 225 22.42 55.62 -69.84
N LEU A 226 23.52 55.01 -69.38
CA LEU A 226 24.81 55.04 -70.07
C LEU A 226 24.71 54.49 -71.51
N ASN A 227 24.03 53.36 -71.70
CA ASN A 227 23.87 52.73 -73.02
C ASN A 227 22.99 53.56 -73.98
N VAL A 228 22.09 54.40 -73.47
CA VAL A 228 21.23 55.29 -74.29
C VAL A 228 21.98 56.55 -74.73
N ILE A 229 23.01 56.98 -73.99
CA ILE A 229 23.80 58.18 -74.31
C ILE A 229 24.92 57.86 -75.32
N GLU A 230 25.27 56.58 -75.51
CA GLU A 230 26.31 56.11 -76.44
C GLU A 230 25.78 55.67 -77.83
N GLN A 231 24.50 55.92 -78.17
CA GLN A 231 23.93 55.76 -79.52
C GLN A 231 23.59 57.10 -80.16
#